data_AF-A0A1J0LU57-F1
#
_entry.id   AF-A0A1J0LU57-F1
#
_cell.length_a   1.000
_cell.length_b   1.000
_cell.length_c   1.000
_cell.angle_alpha   90.00
_cell.angle_beta   90.00
_cell.angle_gamma   90.00
#
_symmetry.space_group_name_H-M   'P 1'
#
loop_
_entity.id
_entity.type
_entity.pdbx_description
1 polymer ?
#
loop_
_entity_poly.entity_id
_entity_poly.type
_entity_poly.pdbx_seq_one_letter_code
_entity_poly.pdbx_strand_id
1 'polypeptide(L)'
;MIRVSYTPQLALPGHSLRYSWSGRVLTATLATPGQELTEQYDLSVLQPGDSVEVVEPEVLPFSPVVSARCLEDGTLEVRLLLWYEGEEPEVREEVLDG
;
A
#
# COMPACT_ATOMS: atom_id res chain seq x y z
N MET A 1 -7.32 -0.77 14.09
CA MET A 1 -6.33 -1.78 13.70
C MET A 1 -6.26 -1.85 12.18
N ILE A 2 -5.06 -1.90 11.64
CA ILE A 2 -4.78 -2.10 10.22
C ILE A 2 -3.88 -3.33 10.09
N ARG A 3 -4.19 -4.24 9.17
CA ARG A 3 -3.36 -5.38 8.79
C ARG A 3 -2.85 -5.18 7.38
N VAL A 4 -1.55 -5.12 7.21
CA VAL A 4 -0.90 -4.92 5.93
C VAL A 4 -0.23 -6.21 5.50
N SER A 5 -0.52 -6.65 4.28
CA SER A 5 0.19 -7.73 3.58
C SER A 5 0.85 -7.18 2.34
N TYR A 6 1.88 -7.87 1.85
CA TYR A 6 2.65 -7.40 0.70
C TYR A 6 2.66 -8.40 -0.44
N THR A 7 2.61 -7.89 -1.67
CA THR A 7 2.87 -8.66 -2.89
C THR A 7 4.24 -8.25 -3.41
N PRO A 8 5.26 -9.13 -3.36
CA PRO A 8 6.59 -8.84 -3.87
C PRO A 8 6.54 -8.56 -5.37
N GLN A 9 7.30 -7.57 -5.80
CA GLN A 9 7.53 -7.28 -7.21
C GLN A 9 8.94 -6.72 -7.39
N LEU A 10 9.66 -7.22 -8.39
CA LEU A 10 10.99 -6.73 -8.70
C LEU A 10 10.93 -5.25 -9.11
N ALA A 11 11.73 -4.42 -8.43
CA ALA A 11 11.84 -2.99 -8.73
C ALA A 11 12.68 -2.75 -10.00
N LEU A 12 12.44 -1.62 -10.67
CA LEU A 12 13.41 -1.08 -11.61
C LEU A 12 14.62 -0.53 -10.85
N PRO A 13 15.85 -0.66 -11.38
CA PRO A 13 17.05 -0.19 -10.70
C PRO A 13 16.94 1.28 -10.25
N GLY A 14 17.27 1.54 -8.99
CA GLY A 14 17.23 2.89 -8.42
C GLY A 14 15.81 3.42 -8.17
N HIS A 15 14.79 2.56 -8.26
CA HIS A 15 13.42 2.89 -7.88
C HIS A 15 13.07 2.25 -6.54
N SER A 16 12.32 2.96 -5.71
CA SER A 16 11.81 2.40 -4.46
C SER A 16 10.38 2.86 -4.21
N LEU A 17 9.61 2.00 -3.55
CA LEU A 17 8.25 2.27 -3.14
C LEU A 17 8.20 2.24 -1.61
N ARG A 18 7.72 3.33 -1.02
CA ARG A 18 7.67 3.50 0.45
C ARG A 18 6.27 3.84 0.89
N TYR A 19 5.92 3.42 2.10
CA TYR A 19 4.61 3.59 2.68
C TYR A 19 4.68 4.24 4.05
N SER A 20 3.76 5.15 4.32
CA SER A 20 3.51 5.67 5.66
C SER A 20 2.01 5.79 5.91
N TRP A 21 1.65 5.76 7.19
CA TRP A 21 0.25 5.75 7.63
C TRP A 21 -0.01 6.90 8.59
N SER A 22 -1.18 7.52 8.44
CA SER A 22 -1.75 8.47 9.40
C SER A 22 -3.21 8.07 9.64
N GLY A 23 -3.45 7.32 10.71
CA GLY A 23 -4.71 6.59 10.85
C GLY A 23 -4.93 5.64 9.67
N ARG A 24 -6.11 5.69 9.06
CA ARG A 24 -6.45 4.90 7.85
C ARG A 24 -6.07 5.57 6.53
N VAL A 25 -5.32 6.68 6.56
CA VAL A 25 -4.81 7.32 5.35
C VAL A 25 -3.43 6.74 5.05
N LEU A 26 -3.30 6.07 3.91
CA LEU A 26 -2.03 5.57 3.39
C LEU A 26 -1.40 6.64 2.50
N THR A 27 -0.13 6.94 2.74
CA THR A 27 0.70 7.70 1.80
C THR A 27 1.67 6.73 1.13
N ALA A 28 1.61 6.65 -0.20
CA ALA A 28 2.55 5.89 -1.01
C ALA A 28 3.50 6.84 -1.74
N THR A 29 4.80 6.62 -1.59
CA THR A 29 5.84 7.42 -2.25
C THR A 29 6.66 6.54 -3.18
N LEU A 30 6.60 6.85 -4.47
CA LEU A 30 7.50 6.32 -5.48
C LEU A 30 8.70 7.26 -5.61
N ALA A 31 9.89 6.76 -5.26
CA ALA A 31 11.13 7.45 -5.56
C ALA A 31 11.76 6.86 -6.82
N THR A 32 12.08 7.72 -7.78
CA THR A 32 12.80 7.38 -9.02
C THR A 32 14.09 8.21 -9.10
N PRO A 33 15.02 7.90 -10.02
CA PRO A 33 16.21 8.71 -10.21
C PRO A 33 15.88 10.17 -10.56
N GLY A 34 16.04 11.07 -9.59
CA GLY A 34 15.86 12.51 -9.76
C GLY A 34 14.44 13.03 -9.47
N GLN A 35 13.51 12.19 -9.02
CA GLN A 35 12.14 12.63 -8.69
C GLN A 35 11.49 11.75 -7.61
N GLU A 36 10.58 12.33 -6.85
CA GLU A 36 9.64 11.58 -6.00
C GLU A 36 8.21 11.96 -6.37
N LEU A 37 7.34 10.94 -6.45
CA LEU A 37 5.91 11.09 -6.61
C LEU A 37 5.22 10.53 -5.37
N THR A 38 4.22 11.23 -4.87
CA THR A 38 3.48 10.82 -3.68
C THR A 38 1.98 10.83 -3.98
N GLU A 39 1.30 9.79 -3.50
CA GLU A 39 -0.14 9.60 -3.62
C GLU A 39 -0.73 9.30 -2.24
N GLN A 40 -1.95 9.77 -2.00
CA GLN A 40 -2.67 9.51 -0.76
C GLN A 40 -3.94 8.72 -1.02
N TYR A 41 -4.13 7.65 -0.25
CA TYR A 41 -5.32 6.83 -0.27
C TYR A 41 -6.05 7.00 1.05
N ASP A 42 -7.18 7.70 1.02
CA ASP A 42 -8.08 7.78 2.17
C ASP A 42 -8.93 6.50 2.27
N LEU A 43 -8.44 5.51 3.03
CA LEU A 43 -9.16 4.26 3.27
C LEU A 43 -10.11 4.36 4.46
N SER A 44 -10.24 5.54 5.09
CA SER A 44 -11.20 5.75 6.17
C SER A 44 -12.65 5.75 5.69
N VAL A 45 -12.85 5.95 4.39
CA VAL A 45 -14.17 5.94 3.73
C VAL A 45 -14.80 4.55 3.65
N LEU A 46 -14.00 3.47 3.80
CA LEU A 46 -14.48 2.09 3.74
C LEU A 46 -15.27 1.73 5.01
N GLN A 47 -16.54 1.40 4.83
CA GLN A 47 -17.42 0.92 5.88
C GLN A 47 -17.20 -0.58 6.13
N PRO A 48 -17.55 -1.10 7.32
CA PRO A 48 -17.50 -2.54 7.58
C PRO A 48 -18.24 -3.34 6.51
N GLY A 49 -17.56 -4.33 5.91
CA GLY A 49 -18.06 -5.12 4.79
C GLY A 49 -17.57 -4.64 3.42
N ASP A 50 -17.08 -3.41 3.29
CA ASP A 50 -16.59 -2.86 2.03
C ASP A 50 -15.27 -3.51 1.60
N SER A 51 -15.11 -3.67 0.28
CA SER A 51 -13.87 -4.11 -0.35
C SER A 51 -13.65 -3.38 -1.66
N VAL A 52 -12.40 -3.00 -1.92
CA VAL A 52 -11.94 -2.43 -3.18
C VAL A 52 -10.73 -3.21 -3.69
N GLU A 53 -10.72 -3.50 -4.98
CA GLU A 53 -9.58 -4.07 -5.70
C GLU A 53 -9.01 -3.00 -6.63
N VAL A 54 -7.68 -2.94 -6.73
CA VAL A 54 -6.94 -2.02 -7.62
C VAL A 54 -7.42 -0.58 -7.49
N VAL A 55 -6.86 0.14 -6.50
CA VAL A 55 -7.20 1.56 -6.33
C VAL A 55 -6.45 2.38 -7.36
N GLU A 56 -7.14 2.90 -8.38
CA GLU A 56 -6.52 3.71 -9.43
C GLU A 56 -5.89 4.98 -8.82
N PRO A 57 -4.58 5.21 -9.02
CA PRO A 57 -3.91 6.43 -8.56
C PRO A 57 -4.21 7.62 -9.48
N GLU A 58 -4.09 8.83 -8.95
CA GLU A 58 -4.14 10.06 -9.76
C GLU A 58 -2.74 10.49 -10.22
N VAL A 59 -1.73 10.25 -9.38
CA VAL A 59 -0.34 10.73 -9.54
C VAL A 59 0.60 9.61 -9.94
N LEU A 60 0.46 8.42 -9.35
CA LEU A 60 1.38 7.31 -9.60
C LEU A 60 1.08 6.62 -10.94
N PRO A 61 2.11 6.10 -11.64
CA PRO A 61 1.91 5.42 -12.92
C PRO A 61 1.37 3.98 -12.80
N PHE A 62 1.14 3.49 -11.58
CA PHE A 62 0.61 2.17 -11.26
C PHE A 62 -0.09 2.21 -9.91
N SER A 63 -0.97 1.24 -9.63
CA SER A 63 -1.61 1.13 -8.33
C SER A 63 -0.71 0.39 -7.31
N PRO A 64 -0.16 1.07 -6.30
CA PRO A 64 0.55 0.42 -5.19
C PRO A 64 -0.37 -0.31 -4.22
N VAL A 65 -1.69 -0.05 -4.26
CA VAL A 65 -2.70 -0.69 -3.41
C VAL A 65 -3.41 -1.78 -4.23
N VAL A 66 -2.99 -3.03 -4.02
CA VAL A 66 -3.55 -4.19 -4.74
C VAL A 66 -5.01 -4.42 -4.33
N SER A 67 -5.29 -4.34 -3.03
CA SER A 67 -6.64 -4.45 -2.49
C SER A 67 -6.73 -3.82 -1.10
N ALA A 68 -7.91 -3.33 -0.73
CA ALA A 68 -8.24 -2.95 0.64
C ALA A 68 -9.65 -3.44 1.01
N ARG A 69 -9.81 -3.94 2.23
CA ARG A 69 -11.09 -4.43 2.76
C ARG A 69 -11.27 -4.01 4.21
N CYS A 70 -12.45 -3.54 4.56
CA CYS A 70 -12.82 -3.30 5.95
C CYS A 70 -13.68 -4.49 6.43
N LEU A 71 -13.19 -5.23 7.43
CA LEU A 71 -13.93 -6.34 8.03
C LEU A 71 -15.10 -5.82 8.88
N GLU A 72 -16.05 -6.70 9.19
CA GLU A 72 -17.23 -6.40 10.02
C GLU A 72 -16.85 -5.87 11.43
N ASP A 73 -15.71 -6.29 11.96
CA ASP A 73 -15.18 -5.83 13.25
C ASP A 73 -14.45 -4.47 13.16
N GLY A 74 -14.42 -3.87 11.97
CA GLY A 74 -13.74 -2.63 11.66
C GLY A 74 -12.25 -2.77 11.41
N THR A 75 -11.67 -3.97 11.36
CA THR A 75 -10.26 -4.17 10.97
C THR A 75 -10.08 -3.84 9.49
N LEU A 76 -9.12 -2.96 9.18
CA LEU A 76 -8.76 -2.66 7.79
C LEU A 76 -7.65 -3.61 7.33
N GLU A 77 -7.93 -4.46 6.36
CA GLU A 77 -6.95 -5.31 5.70
C GLU A 77 -6.51 -4.69 4.38
N VAL A 78 -5.21 -4.55 4.16
CA VAL A 78 -4.65 -3.90 2.97
C VAL A 78 -3.55 -4.76 2.39
N ARG A 79 -3.56 -4.93 1.07
CA ARG A 79 -2.48 -5.58 0.33
C ARG A 79 -1.76 -4.53 -0.51
N LEU A 80 -0.47 -4.37 -0.27
CA LEU A 80 0.39 -3.39 -0.95
C LEU A 80 1.39 -4.09 -1.85
N LEU A 81 1.87 -3.41 -2.89
CA LEU A 81 3.04 -3.86 -3.63
C LEU A 81 4.30 -3.67 -2.78
N LEU A 82 5.18 -4.66 -2.76
CA LEU A 82 6.50 -4.53 -2.15
C LEU A 82 7.56 -4.60 -3.22
N TRP A 83 8.12 -3.45 -3.54
CA TRP A 83 9.25 -3.37 -4.47
C TRP A 83 10.55 -3.75 -3.78
N TYR A 84 11.28 -4.67 -4.39
CA TYR A 84 12.57 -5.14 -3.89
C TYR A 84 13.61 -5.16 -5.01
N GLU A 85 14.88 -5.02 -4.65
CA GLU A 85 16.02 -5.27 -5.52
C GLU A 85 16.76 -6.53 -5.03
N GLY A 86 17.13 -7.41 -5.96
CA GLY A 86 17.89 -8.62 -5.64
C GLY A 86 16.99 -9.82 -5.31
N GLU A 87 17.22 -10.45 -4.15
CA GLU A 87 16.48 -11.63 -3.72
C GLU A 87 15.06 -11.26 -3.26
N GLU A 88 14.09 -12.11 -3.60
CA GLU A 88 12.70 -11.90 -3.19
C GLU A 88 12.57 -11.96 -1.65
N PRO A 89 12.02 -10.93 -1.01
CA PRO A 89 11.92 -10.90 0.44
C PRO A 89 10.87 -11.89 0.95
N GLU A 90 11.12 -12.48 2.12
CA GLU A 90 10.06 -13.13 2.87
C GLU A 90 8.98 -12.11 3.26
N VAL A 91 7.80 -12.25 2.68
CA VAL A 91 6.66 -11.40 3.01
C VAL A 91 6.18 -11.71 4.42
N ARG A 92 6.03 -10.67 5.24
CA ARG A 92 5.39 -10.76 6.55
C ARG A 92 4.21 -9.80 6.62
N GLU A 93 3.20 -10.18 7.38
CA GLU A 93 2.09 -9.30 7.71
C GLU A 93 2.54 -8.29 8.77
N GLU A 94 2.16 -7.03 8.59
CA GLU A 94 2.36 -5.96 9.56
C GLU A 94 1.02 -5.60 10.20
N VAL A 95 1.01 -5.43 11.52
CA VAL A 95 -0.16 -4.96 12.27
C VAL A 95 0.14 -3.57 12.81
N LEU A 96 -0.70 -2.61 12.44
CA LEU A 96 -0.57 -1.22 12.86
C LEU A 96 -1.74 -0.85 13.79
N ASP A 97 -1.40 -0.25 14.92
CA ASP A 97 -2.34 0.45 15.78
C ASP A 97 -2.62 1.81 15.14
N GLY A 98 -3.69 1.84 14.33
CA GLY A 98 -4.14 3.05 13.63
C GLY A 98 -4.62 4.16 14.54
#